data_AF-A0AAU3Z7C6-F1
#
_entry.id   AF-A0AAU3Z7C6-F1
#
_cell.length_a   1.000
_cell.length_b   1.000
_cell.length_c   1.000
_cell.angle_alpha   90.00
_cell.angle_beta   90.00
_cell.angle_gamma   90.00
#
_symmetry.space_group_name_H-M   'P 1'
#
loop_
_entity.id
_entity.type
_entity.pdbx_description
1 polymer ?
#
loop_
_entity_poly.entity_id
_entity_poly.type
_entity_poly.pdbx_seq_one_letter_code
_entity_poly.pdbx_strand_id
1 'polypeptide(L)'
;MCDWSSADRQTYDAMLQPLSSVEITQQGDQVTTERQCFFPPEAAVSEYDRVEIDGITYEVNGRPGREQGAGPLAALSHLNVLLREVTG
;
A
#
# COMPACT_ATOMS: atom_id res chain seq x y z
N MET A 1 -17.49 0.70 -12.10
CA MET A 1 -16.08 0.99 -12.40
C MET A 1 -15.88 2.47 -12.07
N CYS A 2 -15.18 2.80 -10.98
CA CYS A 2 -14.89 4.20 -10.66
C CYS A 2 -13.94 4.76 -11.72
N ASP A 3 -14.26 5.93 -12.27
CA ASP A 3 -13.36 6.65 -13.17
C ASP A 3 -12.30 7.35 -12.31
N TRP A 4 -11.04 6.91 -12.44
CA TRP A 4 -9.89 7.46 -11.72
C TRP A 4 -9.09 8.42 -12.58
N SER A 5 -9.57 8.74 -13.78
CA SER A 5 -8.90 9.59 -14.77
C SER A 5 -8.72 11.03 -14.27
N SER A 6 -9.54 11.45 -13.30
CA SER A 6 -9.48 12.76 -12.65
C SER A 6 -8.92 12.72 -11.21
N ALA A 7 -8.33 11.60 -10.78
CA ALA A 7 -7.78 11.47 -9.43
C ALA A 7 -6.51 12.32 -9.27
N ASP A 8 -6.33 12.90 -8.09
CA ASP A 8 -5.09 13.60 -7.72
C ASP A 8 -3.96 12.56 -7.55
N ARG A 9 -2.86 12.71 -8.29
CA ARG A 9 -1.69 11.82 -8.20
C ARG A 9 -0.60 12.51 -7.39
N GLN A 10 -0.21 11.88 -6.30
CA GLN A 10 0.92 12.30 -5.48
C GLN A 10 2.00 11.22 -5.51
N THR A 11 3.25 11.65 -5.68
CA THR A 11 4.40 10.77 -5.75
C THR A 11 5.22 10.93 -4.47
N TYR A 12 5.51 9.79 -3.85
CA TYR A 12 6.28 9.70 -2.62
C TYR A 12 7.46 8.74 -2.82
N ASP A 13 8.58 9.03 -2.16
CA ASP A 13 9.65 8.04 -2.01
C ASP A 13 9.22 7.04 -0.94
N ALA A 14 8.84 5.84 -1.36
CA ALA A 14 8.28 4.82 -0.50
C ALA A 14 9.01 3.48 -0.67
N MET A 15 9.10 2.71 0.39
CA MET A 15 9.76 1.40 0.37
C MET A 15 8.71 0.29 0.31
N LEU A 16 8.74 -0.53 -0.75
CA LEU A 16 7.87 -1.71 -0.87
C LEU A 16 8.58 -2.95 -0.33
N GLN A 17 7.94 -3.65 0.60
CA GLN A 17 8.40 -4.94 1.13
C GLN A 17 7.34 -6.01 0.88
N PRO A 18 7.71 -7.20 0.37
CA PRO A 18 6.79 -8.33 0.32
C PRO A 18 6.52 -8.82 1.75
N LEU A 19 5.26 -8.82 2.18
CA LEU A 19 4.91 -9.31 3.52
C LEU A 19 4.81 -10.83 3.51
N SER A 20 4.10 -11.37 2.50
CA SER A 20 3.97 -12.79 2.22
C SER A 20 3.28 -12.97 0.86
N SER A 21 3.59 -14.04 0.15
CA SER A 21 2.72 -14.53 -0.92
C SER A 21 2.03 -15.77 -0.38
N VAL A 22 0.72 -15.68 -0.16
CA VAL A 22 -0.08 -16.84 0.26
C VAL A 22 -0.87 -17.32 -0.96
N GLU A 23 -0.45 -18.46 -1.51
CA GLU A 23 -1.25 -19.20 -2.49
C GLU A 23 -2.38 -19.93 -1.75
N ILE A 24 -3.62 -19.48 -1.89
CA ILE A 24 -4.79 -20.17 -1.32
C ILE A 24 -5.37 -21.08 -2.41
N THR A 25 -5.05 -22.37 -2.35
CA THR A 25 -5.61 -23.38 -3.26
C THR A 25 -7.00 -23.82 -2.76
N GLN A 26 -8.03 -22.97 -2.85
CA GLN A 26 -9.42 -23.40 -2.62
C GLN A 26 -10.32 -22.97 -3.78
N GLN A 27 -10.57 -23.92 -4.68
CA GLN A 27 -11.68 -23.95 -5.63
C GLN A 27 -11.98 -22.62 -6.35
N GLY A 28 -10.94 -22.03 -6.92
CA GLY A 28 -10.96 -20.73 -7.58
C GLY A 28 -9.61 -20.07 -7.34
N ASP A 29 -8.73 -20.12 -8.32
CA ASP A 29 -7.33 -19.68 -8.22
C ASP A 29 -7.28 -18.17 -7.90
N GLN A 30 -7.25 -17.81 -6.62
CA GLN A 30 -7.07 -16.43 -6.17
C GLN A 30 -5.78 -16.34 -5.37
N VAL A 31 -4.70 -15.98 -6.07
CA VAL A 31 -3.44 -15.57 -5.44
C VAL A 31 -3.65 -14.18 -4.85
N THR A 32 -3.77 -14.09 -3.53
CA THR A 32 -3.77 -12.79 -2.84
C THR A 32 -2.33 -12.48 -2.43
N THR A 33 -1.63 -11.68 -3.23
CA THR A 33 -0.30 -11.19 -2.88
C THR A 33 -0.43 -9.94 -2.02
N GLU A 34 -0.15 -10.08 -0.72
CA GLU A 34 -0.12 -8.96 0.22
C GLU A 34 1.30 -8.37 0.27
N ARG A 35 1.39 -7.06 0.05
CA ARG A 35 2.64 -6.31 0.16
C ARG A 35 2.51 -5.23 1.21
N GLN A 36 3.58 -4.92 1.93
CA GLN A 36 3.61 -3.80 2.85
C GLN A 36 4.45 -2.69 2.25
N CYS A 37 3.90 -1.49 2.19
CA CYS A 37 4.59 -0.30 1.72
C CYS A 37 4.77 0.69 2.86
N PHE A 38 5.96 1.26 2.96
CA PHE A 38 6.35 2.23 3.96
C PHE A 38 6.46 3.59 3.29
N PHE A 39 5.48 4.44 3.55
CA PHE A 39 5.42 5.80 3.06
C PHE A 39 6.03 6.77 4.07
N PRO A 40 6.47 7.96 3.61
CA PRO A 40 6.83 9.02 4.52
C PRO A 40 5.62 9.41 5.40
N PRO A 41 5.85 9.92 6.61
CA PRO A 41 4.80 10.15 7.60
C PRO A 41 3.84 11.31 7.23
N GLU A 42 4.17 12.06 6.19
CA GLU A 42 3.34 13.12 5.59
C GLU A 42 2.44 12.62 4.46
N ALA A 43 2.63 11.37 4.00
CA ALA A 43 1.84 10.83 2.90
C ALA A 43 0.37 10.73 3.27
N ALA A 44 -0.48 11.32 2.43
CA ALA A 44 -1.93 11.25 2.55
C ALA A 44 -2.46 10.03 1.81
N VAL A 45 -2.32 8.84 2.40
CA VAL A 45 -2.86 7.58 1.85
C VAL A 45 -4.02 7.11 2.72
N SER A 46 -5.11 6.66 2.09
CA SER A 46 -6.29 6.10 2.74
C SER A 46 -6.62 4.68 2.24
N GLU A 47 -7.52 3.99 2.93
CA GLU A 47 -8.00 2.65 2.55
C GLU A 47 -8.76 2.61 1.21
N TYR A 48 -9.12 3.76 0.65
CA TYR A 48 -9.82 3.89 -0.63
C TYR A 48 -8.90 4.28 -1.78
N ASP A 49 -7.62 4.53 -1.50
CA ASP A 49 -6.64 4.93 -2.50
C ASP A 49 -6.06 3.74 -3.25
N ARG A 50 -5.46 4.05 -4.40
CA ARG A 50 -4.64 3.13 -5.18
C ARG A 50 -3.22 3.65 -5.25
N VAL A 51 -2.28 2.72 -5.24
CA VAL A 51 -0.85 3.01 -5.29
C VAL A 51 -0.27 2.38 -6.55
N GLU A 52 0.40 3.16 -7.36
CA GLU A 52 1.16 2.67 -8.52
C GLU A 52 2.64 2.55 -8.12
N ILE A 53 3.20 1.35 -8.21
CA ILE A 53 4.62 1.08 -7.91
C ILE A 53 5.20 0.31 -9.09
N ASP A 54 6.26 0.84 -9.70
CA ASP A 54 6.93 0.23 -10.87
C ASP A 54 5.96 -0.08 -12.04
N GLY A 55 4.91 0.75 -12.20
CA GLY A 55 3.87 0.54 -13.21
C GLY A 55 2.80 -0.50 -12.85
N ILE A 56 2.89 -1.14 -11.68
CA ILE A 56 1.87 -2.05 -11.17
C ILE A 56 0.93 -1.29 -10.23
N THR A 57 -0.38 -1.41 -10.46
CA THR A 57 -1.40 -0.78 -9.60
C THR A 57 -1.81 -1.73 -8.48
N TYR A 58 -1.67 -1.25 -7.25
CA TYR A 58 -2.10 -1.89 -6.02
C TYR A 58 -3.28 -1.14 -5.40
N GLU A 59 -4.20 -1.87 -4.78
CA GLU A 59 -5.24 -1.32 -3.92
C GLU A 59 -4.79 -1.34 -2.46
N VAL A 60 -5.11 -0.29 -1.71
CA VAL A 60 -4.86 -0.31 -0.27
C VAL A 60 -5.79 -1.34 0.39
N ASN A 61 -5.19 -2.32 1.06
CA ASN A 61 -5.89 -3.40 1.74
C ASN A 61 -5.94 -3.13 3.24
N GLY A 62 -6.99 -2.46 3.69
CA GLY A 62 -7.19 -2.11 5.10
C GLY A 62 -6.68 -0.71 5.45
N ARG A 63 -6.60 -0.41 6.74
CA ARG A 63 -6.27 0.94 7.20
C ARG A 63 -4.76 1.17 7.27
N PRO A 64 -4.25 2.25 6.65
CA PRO A 64 -2.89 2.71 6.88
C PRO A 64 -2.61 2.88 8.37
N GLY A 65 -1.59 2.20 8.87
CA GLY A 65 -1.08 2.43 10.21
C GLY A 65 -0.02 3.53 10.18
N ARG A 66 0.05 4.32 11.24
CA ARG A 66 1.07 5.36 11.38
C ARG A 66 1.97 5.00 12.54
N GLU A 67 3.22 4.67 12.21
CA GLU A 67 4.25 4.45 13.21
C GLU A 67 4.94 5.78 13.48
N GLN A 68 4.85 6.26 14.72
CA GLN A 68 5.51 7.49 15.15
C GLN A 68 6.65 7.13 16.09
N GLY A 69 7.86 7.52 15.70
CA GLY A 69 9.01 7.41 16.58
C GLY A 69 8.94 8.44 17.72
N ALA A 70 9.39 8.06 18.91
CA ALA A 70 9.41 8.97 20.06
C ALA A 70 10.74 9.73 20.18
N GLY A 71 10.66 11.02 20.54
CA GLY A 71 11.83 11.86 20.81
C GLY A 71 12.77 11.98 19.60
N PRO A 72 14.08 11.70 19.73
CA PRO A 72 15.03 11.80 18.61
C PRO A 72 14.74 10.78 17.48
N LEU A 73 13.91 9.76 17.74
CA LEU A 73 13.49 8.80 16.72
C LEU A 73 12.27 9.26 15.91
N ALA A 74 11.74 10.46 16.16
CA ALA A 74 10.62 11.01 15.37
C ALA A 74 10.92 11.06 13.86
N ALA A 75 12.19 11.18 13.48
CA ALA A 75 12.65 11.10 12.09
C ALA A 75 12.44 9.71 11.44
N LEU A 76 12.20 8.66 12.22
CA LEU A 76 11.87 7.31 11.74
C LEU A 76 10.36 7.08 11.60
N SER A 77 9.54 8.11 11.84
CA SER A 77 8.10 7.99 11.68
C SER A 77 7.78 7.68 10.22
N HIS A 78 6.87 6.75 10.00
CA HIS A 78 6.45 6.34 8.67
C HIS A 78 5.01 5.83 8.71
N LEU A 79 4.39 5.76 7.54
CA LEU A 79 3.06 5.21 7.36
C LEU A 79 3.21 3.81 6.77
N ASN A 80 2.70 2.79 7.46
CA ASN A 80 2.65 1.43 6.94
C ASN A 80 1.32 1.16 6.27
N VAL A 81 1.36 0.74 5.01
CA VAL A 81 0.19 0.52 4.17
C VAL A 81 0.25 -0.90 3.65
N LEU A 82 -0.79 -1.67 3.91
CA LEU A 82 -0.96 -2.97 3.27
C LEU A 82 -1.56 -2.76 1.88
N LEU A 83 -0.97 -3.42 0.90
CA LEU A 83 -1.27 -3.32 -0.51
C LEU A 83 -1.66 -4.70 -1.03
N ARG A 84 -2.69 -4.72 -1.85
CA ARG A 84 -3.21 -5.88 -2.57
C ARG A 84 -3.01 -5.64 -4.06
N GLU A 85 -2.44 -6.59 -4.76
CA GLU A 85 -2.37 -6.52 -6.22
C GLU A 85 -3.77 -6.65 -6.83
N VAL A 86 -4.10 -5.77 -7.77
CA VAL A 86 -5.35 -5.88 -8.53
C VAL A 86 -5.02 -6.55 -9.85
N THR A 87 -5.11 -7.87 -9.89
CA THR A 87 -5.13 -8.61 -11.16
C THR A 87 -6.52 -8.48 -11.76
N GLY A 88 -6.62 -7.68 -12.83
CA GLY A 88 -7.81 -7.54 -13.67
C GLY A 88 -7.85 -8.59 -14.78
#